data_AF-A0A3M8EKM7-F1
#
_entry.id   AF-A0A3M8EKM7-F1
#
_cell.length_a   1.000
_cell.length_b   1.000
_cell.length_c   1.000
_cell.angle_alpha   90.00
_cell.angle_beta   90.00
_cell.angle_gamma   90.00
#
_symmetry.space_group_name_H-M   'P 1'
#
loop_
_entity.id
_entity.type
_entity.pdbx_description
1 polymer ?
#
loop_
_entity_poly.entity_id
_entity_poly.type
_entity_poly.pdbx_seq_one_letter_code
_entity_poly.pdbx_strand_id
1 'polypeptide(L)'
;MAKGKYIKVELKDGTKHVLLASNEAFYKKQGAKISEPTQKEIDAVFGKDVEVKEDKIDITNTPEYNALNTELITLTAQKANLELELDAEKAKVEKLTAELNALKAIQKDEK
;
A
#
# COMPACT_ATOMS: atom_id res chain seq x y z
N MET A 1 8.88 17.88 37.55
CA MET A 1 8.82 16.41 37.67
C MET A 1 9.05 15.84 36.29
N ALA A 2 10.15 15.12 36.07
CA ALA A 2 10.45 14.52 34.77
C ALA A 2 9.40 13.44 34.49
N LYS A 3 8.57 13.63 33.47
CA LYS A 3 7.52 12.65 33.13
C LYS A 3 8.19 11.36 32.67
N GLY A 4 7.97 10.26 33.40
CA GLY A 4 8.35 8.94 32.95
C GLY A 4 7.62 8.56 31.65
N LYS A 5 8.15 7.57 30.91
CA LYS A 5 7.53 7.03 29.68
C LYS A 5 6.11 6.48 29.92
N TYR A 6 5.80 6.13 31.17
CA TYR A 6 4.55 5.51 31.58
C TYR A 6 3.88 6.28 32.74
N ILE A 7 2.56 6.20 32.81
CA ILE A 7 1.71 6.76 33.86
C ILE A 7 0.80 5.67 34.44
N LYS A 8 0.47 5.80 35.73
CA LYS A 8 -0.58 5.01 36.36
C LYS A 8 -1.86 5.83 36.49
N VAL A 9 -2.94 5.34 35.90
CA VAL A 9 -4.24 5.99 35.86
C VAL A 9 -5.23 5.21 36.73
N GLU A 10 -5.87 5.88 37.69
CA GLU A 10 -6.99 5.36 38.48
C GLU A 10 -8.29 6.04 38.01
N LEU A 11 -9.18 5.24 37.43
CA LEU A 11 -10.50 5.68 36.95
C LEU A 11 -11.48 5.86 38.11
N LYS A 12 -12.64 6.49 37.83
CA LYS A 12 -13.66 6.79 38.86
C LYS A 12 -14.28 5.56 39.51
N ASP A 13 -14.27 4.43 38.81
CA ASP A 13 -14.72 3.13 39.29
C ASP A 13 -13.67 2.42 40.17
N GLY A 14 -12.48 3.02 40.35
CA GLY A 14 -11.36 2.47 41.10
C GLY A 14 -10.42 1.59 40.28
N THR A 15 -10.69 1.38 38.99
CA THR A 15 -9.86 0.56 38.11
C THR A 15 -8.52 1.26 37.83
N LYS A 16 -7.41 0.49 37.85
CA LYS A 16 -6.04 1.01 37.70
C LYS A 16 -5.39 0.46 36.43
N HIS A 17 -4.80 1.35 35.63
CA HIS A 17 -4.09 1.01 34.40
C HIS A 17 -2.71 1.66 34.35
N VAL A 18 -1.72 0.95 33.79
CA VAL A 18 -0.42 1.54 33.40
C VAL A 18 -0.40 1.76 31.90
N LEU A 19 -0.18 2.99 31.48
CA LEU A 19 -0.29 3.43 30.08
C LEU A 19 0.90 4.32 29.71
N LEU A 20 1.07 4.57 28.42
CA LEU A 20 2.03 5.57 27.94
C LEU A 20 1.65 6.98 28.43
N ALA A 21 2.66 7.75 28.84
CA ALA A 21 2.48 9.11 29.34
C ALA A 21 1.87 10.09 28.31
N SER A 22 1.92 9.75 27.01
CA SER A 22 1.24 10.51 25.95
C SER A 22 -0.27 10.65 26.16
N ASN A 23 -0.89 9.71 26.88
CA ASN A 23 -2.33 9.70 27.12
C ASN A 23 -2.76 10.50 28.37
N GLU A 24 -1.83 11.09 29.11
CA GLU A 24 -2.09 11.76 30.39
C GLU A 24 -3.21 12.82 30.32
N ALA A 25 -3.18 13.67 29.28
CA ALA A 25 -4.15 14.75 29.12
C ALA A 25 -5.59 14.24 28.92
N PHE A 26 -5.77 13.12 28.22
CA PHE A 26 -7.06 12.50 27.99
C PHE A 26 -7.67 12.00 29.30
N TYR A 27 -6.90 11.26 30.10
CA TYR A 27 -7.39 10.70 31.36
C TYR A 27 -7.59 11.76 32.45
N LYS A 28 -6.77 12.83 32.48
CA LYS A 28 -7.01 13.99 33.34
C LYS A 28 -8.35 14.66 33.04
N LYS A 29 -8.70 14.85 31.76
CA LYS A 29 -9.99 15.45 31.36
C LYS A 29 -11.18 14.60 31.80
N GLN A 30 -11.02 13.28 31.88
CA GLN A 30 -12.06 12.38 32.37
C GLN A 30 -12.15 12.31 33.91
N GLY A 31 -11.28 13.01 34.62
CA GLY A 31 -11.24 13.04 36.08
C GLY A 31 -10.55 11.82 36.69
N ALA A 32 -9.69 11.13 35.93
CA ALA A 32 -8.87 10.06 36.48
C ALA A 32 -7.71 10.62 37.31
N LYS A 33 -7.36 9.93 38.40
CA LYS A 33 -6.19 10.28 39.21
C LYS A 33 -4.94 9.69 38.55
N ILE A 34 -3.89 10.49 38.45
CA ILE A 34 -2.64 10.08 37.81
C ILE A 34 -1.51 10.06 38.83
N SER A 35 -0.75 8.98 38.83
CA SER A 35 0.42 8.75 39.67
C SER A 35 1.55 8.10 38.87
N GLU A 36 2.74 8.02 39.45
CA GLU A 36 3.86 7.29 38.85
C GLU A 36 3.69 5.77 39.04
N PRO A 37 3.82 4.96 37.97
CA PRO A 37 3.77 3.50 38.08
C PRO A 37 5.09 2.96 38.65
N THR A 38 5.01 1.84 39.37
CA THR A 38 6.20 1.10 39.81
C THR A 38 6.81 0.28 38.67
N GLN A 39 8.10 -0.04 38.75
CA GLN A 39 8.77 -0.87 37.73
C GLN A 39 8.07 -2.23 37.54
N LYS A 40 7.64 -2.88 38.63
CA LYS A 40 6.87 -4.14 38.57
C LYS A 40 5.56 -4.01 37.78
N GLU A 41 4.87 -2.87 37.92
CA GLU A 41 3.63 -2.62 37.18
C GLU A 41 3.89 -2.31 35.71
N ILE A 42 5.02 -1.66 35.38
CA ILE A 42 5.47 -1.46 34.01
C ILE A 42 5.82 -2.82 33.39
N ASP A 43 6.59 -3.66 34.07
CA ASP A 43 7.06 -4.95 33.56
C ASP A 43 5.88 -5.93 33.35
N ALA A 44 4.86 -5.87 34.20
CA ALA A 44 3.66 -6.68 34.03
C ALA A 44 2.87 -6.36 32.75
N VAL A 45 2.92 -5.10 32.29
CA VAL A 45 2.18 -4.61 31.11
C VAL A 45 3.05 -4.60 29.85
N PHE A 46 4.33 -4.24 29.99
CA PHE A 46 5.26 -3.97 28.88
C PHE A 46 6.54 -4.82 28.92
N GLY A 47 6.81 -5.53 30.02
CA GLY A 47 8.04 -6.30 30.23
C GLY A 47 7.97 -7.75 29.76
N LYS A 48 6.89 -8.15 29.09
CA LYS A 48 6.95 -9.36 28.26
C LYS A 48 7.72 -8.99 27.02
N ASP A 49 8.97 -9.44 26.94
CA ASP A 49 9.70 -9.52 25.68
C ASP A 49 8.78 -10.19 24.68
N VAL A 50 8.29 -9.41 23.73
CA VAL A 50 7.71 -9.98 22.53
C VAL A 50 8.91 -10.58 21.82
N GLU A 51 9.16 -11.87 22.01
CA GLU A 51 9.93 -12.65 21.06
C GLU A 51 9.21 -12.53 19.73
N VAL A 52 9.57 -11.52 18.95
CA VAL A 52 9.23 -11.45 17.55
C VAL A 52 10.04 -12.57 16.92
N LYS A 53 9.43 -13.76 16.82
CA LYS A 53 9.92 -14.76 15.88
C LYS A 53 9.82 -14.08 14.52
N GLU A 54 10.96 -13.74 13.94
CA GLU A 54 11.05 -13.36 12.52
C GLU A 54 10.72 -14.60 11.70
N ASP A 55 9.44 -14.97 11.68
CA ASP A 55 8.96 -15.92 10.70
C ASP A 55 9.16 -15.26 9.34
N LYS A 56 9.96 -15.89 8.48
CA LYS A 56 10.15 -15.45 7.09
C LYS A 56 8.76 -15.34 6.45
N ILE A 57 8.29 -14.12 6.25
CA ILE A 57 7.01 -13.87 5.59
C ILE A 57 7.19 -14.29 4.13
N ASP A 58 6.54 -15.39 3.74
CA ASP A 58 6.44 -15.78 2.33
C ASP A 58 5.45 -14.86 1.62
N ILE A 59 5.98 -13.75 1.13
CA ILE A 59 5.25 -12.71 0.38
C ILE A 59 4.75 -13.19 -0.99
N THR A 60 5.15 -14.38 -1.46
CA THR A 60 4.75 -14.88 -2.79
C THR A 60 3.37 -15.52 -2.83
N ASN A 61 2.74 -15.73 -1.67
CA ASN A 61 1.42 -16.35 -1.58
C ASN A 61 0.38 -15.46 -0.87
N THR A 62 0.62 -14.15 -0.85
CA THR A 62 -0.36 -13.19 -0.33
C THR A 62 -1.41 -12.85 -1.39
N PRO A 63 -2.64 -12.50 -0.99
CA PRO A 63 -3.67 -12.01 -1.93
C PRO A 63 -3.19 -10.85 -2.79
N GLU A 64 -2.41 -9.93 -2.21
CA GLU A 64 -1.86 -8.76 -2.89
C GLU A 64 -0.84 -9.15 -3.97
N TYR A 65 0.04 -10.11 -3.69
CA TYR A 65 1.00 -10.61 -4.68
C TYR A 65 0.30 -11.31 -5.85
N ASN A 66 -0.71 -12.14 -5.54
CA ASN A 66 -1.50 -12.84 -6.56
C ASN A 66 -2.30 -11.87 -7.44
N ALA A 67 -2.88 -10.82 -6.84
CA ALA A 67 -3.59 -9.77 -7.57
C ALA A 67 -2.64 -9.01 -8.50
N LEU A 68 -1.47 -8.60 -7.99
CA LEU A 68 -0.47 -7.89 -8.78
C LEU A 68 0.07 -8.75 -9.92
N ASN A 69 0.33 -10.04 -9.69
CA ASN A 69 0.79 -10.96 -10.72
C ASN A 69 -0.26 -11.18 -11.82
N THR A 70 -1.54 -11.27 -11.45
CA THR A 70 -2.65 -11.38 -12.41
C THR A 70 -2.77 -10.12 -13.28
N GLU A 71 -2.64 -8.94 -12.67
CA GLU A 71 -2.65 -7.67 -13.39
C GLU A 71 -1.47 -7.57 -14.37
N LEU A 72 -0.27 -7.97 -13.94
CA LEU A 72 0.93 -7.98 -14.78
C LEU A 72 0.75 -8.88 -16.01
N ILE A 73 0.20 -10.08 -15.82
CA ILE A 73 -0.10 -11.03 -16.91
C ILE A 73 -1.11 -10.40 -17.89
N THR A 74 -2.17 -9.79 -17.36
CA THR A 74 -3.23 -9.16 -18.16
C THR A 74 -2.68 -8.00 -18.98
N LEU A 75 -1.90 -7.10 -18.37
CA LEU A 75 -1.24 -5.98 -19.05
C LEU A 75 -0.27 -6.46 -20.14
N THR A 76 0.47 -7.53 -19.87
CA THR A 76 1.40 -8.11 -20.85
C THR A 76 0.66 -8.64 -22.08
N ALA A 77 -0.48 -9.33 -21.88
CA ALA A 77 -1.31 -9.81 -22.97
C ALA A 77 -1.96 -8.66 -23.75
N GLN A 78 -2.46 -7.63 -23.06
CA GLN A 78 -3.02 -6.43 -23.70
C GLN A 78 -1.98 -5.70 -24.56
N LYS A 79 -0.76 -5.56 -24.04
CA LYS A 79 0.34 -4.94 -24.77
C LYS A 79 0.66 -5.71 -26.06
N ALA A 80 0.77 -7.04 -25.98
CA ALA A 80 1.05 -7.87 -27.15
C ALA A 80 -0.05 -7.73 -28.23
N ASN A 81 -1.32 -7.67 -27.82
CA ASN A 81 -2.43 -7.43 -28.75
C ASN A 81 -2.36 -6.05 -29.40
N LEU A 82 -2.07 -5.00 -28.63
CA LEU A 82 -1.93 -3.64 -29.15
C LEU A 82 -0.75 -3.51 -30.14
N GLU A 83 0.36 -4.22 -29.89
CA GLU A 83 1.48 -4.27 -30.83
C GLU A 83 1.08 -4.92 -32.17
N LEU A 84 0.30 -6.01 -32.13
CA LEU A 84 -0.24 -6.64 -33.35
C LEU A 84 -1.21 -5.73 -34.10
N GLU A 85 -2.11 -5.04 -33.40
CA GLU A 85 -3.04 -4.09 -34.01
C GLU A 85 -2.29 -2.91 -34.66
N LEU A 86 -1.26 -2.39 -34.00
CA LEU A 86 -0.43 -1.31 -34.52
C LEU A 86 0.29 -1.73 -35.81
N ASP A 87 0.84 -2.94 -35.86
CA ASP A 87 1.53 -3.42 -37.05
C ASP A 87 0.55 -3.70 -38.20
N ALA A 88 -0.64 -4.21 -37.91
CA ALA A 88 -1.70 -4.35 -38.91
C ALA A 88 -2.15 -2.99 -39.48
N GLU A 89 -2.25 -1.97 -38.64
CA GLU A 89 -2.66 -0.63 -39.07
C GLU A 89 -1.57 0.07 -39.90
N LYS A 90 -0.29 -0.09 -39.53
CA LYS A 90 0.84 0.37 -40.36
C LYS A 90 0.80 -0.24 -41.76
N ALA A 91 0.56 -1.55 -41.86
CA ALA A 91 0.46 -2.23 -43.15
C ALA A 91 -0.69 -1.69 -44.01
N LYS A 92 -1.84 -1.35 -43.42
CA LYS A 92 -2.93 -0.68 -44.14
C LYS A 92 -2.54 0.70 -44.64
N VAL A 93 -1.87 1.50 -43.80
CA VAL A 93 -1.42 2.85 -44.18
C VAL A 93 -0.44 2.79 -45.35
N GLU A 94 0.50 1.84 -45.33
CA GLU A 94 1.43 1.62 -46.45
C GLU A 94 0.69 1.26 -47.74
N LYS A 95 -0.27 0.33 -47.65
CA LYS A 95 -1.09 -0.08 -48.79
C LYS A 95 -1.89 1.08 -49.38
N LEU A 96 -2.59 1.83 -48.53
CA LEU A 96 -3.38 3.00 -48.96
C LEU A 96 -2.50 4.10 -49.54
N THR A 97 -1.29 4.28 -49.00
CA THR A 97 -0.31 5.24 -49.54
C THR A 97 0.16 4.82 -50.93
N ALA A 98 0.42 3.53 -51.15
CA ALA A 98 0.78 2.99 -52.45
C ALA A 98 -0.36 3.13 -53.47
N GLU A 99 -1.60 2.80 -53.08
CA GLU A 99 -2.80 2.98 -53.92
C GLU A 99 -3.02 4.45 -54.29
N LEU A 100 -2.88 5.38 -53.32
CA LEU A 100 -2.99 6.81 -53.57
C LEU A 100 -1.94 7.31 -54.57
N ASN A 101 -0.69 6.85 -54.44
CA ASN A 101 0.38 7.23 -55.35
C ASN A 101 0.16 6.67 -56.76
N ALA A 102 -0.33 5.44 -56.88
CA ALA A 102 -0.67 4.83 -58.17
C ALA A 102 -1.82 5.59 -58.87
N LEU A 103 -2.88 5.95 -58.14
CA LEU A 103 -3.99 6.75 -58.68
C LEU A 103 -3.54 8.14 -59.13
N LYS A 104 -2.66 8.80 -58.36
CA LYS A 104 -2.08 10.09 -58.73
C LYS A 104 -1.23 10.01 -60.00
N ALA A 105 -0.50 8.91 -60.21
CA ALA A 105 0.28 8.71 -61.42
C ALA A 105 -0.62 8.59 -62.65
N ILE A 106 -1.70 7.79 -62.56
CA ILE A 106 -2.67 7.61 -63.65
C ILE A 106 -3.36 8.93 -64.02
N GLN A 107 -3.82 9.72 -63.04
CA GLN A 107 -4.45 11.03 -63.29
C GLN A 107 -3.50 12.07 -63.91
N LYS A 108 -2.19 11.87 -63.78
CA LYS A 108 -1.17 12.77 -64.34
C LYS A 108 -0.84 12.43 -65.80
N ASP A 109 -1.02 11.17 -66.20
CA ASP A 109 -0.85 10.70 -67.57
C ASP A 109 -2.10 10.97 -68.45
N GLU A 110 -3.28 11.17 -67.84
CA GLU A 110 -4.53 11.52 -68.54
C GLU A 110 -4.73 13.03 -68.80
N LYS A 111 -3.82 13.90 -68.34
CA LYS A 111 -3.87 15.37 -68.52
C LYS A 111 -2.76 15.87 -69.43
#